data_AF-A0A1F8N8Z2-F1
#
_entry.id   AF-A0A1F8N8Z2-F1
#
_cell.length_a   1.000
_cell.length_b   1.000
_cell.length_c   1.000
_cell.angle_alpha   90.00
_cell.angle_beta   90.00
_cell.angle_gamma   90.00
#
_symmetry.space_group_name_H-M   'P 1'
#
loop_
_entity.id
_entity.type
_entity.pdbx_description
1 polymer ?
#
loop_
_entity_poly.entity_id
_entity_poly.type
_entity_poly.pdbx_seq_one_letter_code
_entity_poly.pdbx_strand_id
1 'polypeptide(L)'
;MAKTQAIQPGCCVAVHLMPETAPDDCYIGMVDVVDEHGILINLVHWDDKLDMPGGYTESIFIPWANINSILMSTQPTRRFLADKARKWKSQLEAMHDKEDFLTFKKRTSR
;
A
#
# COMPACT_ATOMS: atom_id res chain seq x y z
N MET A 1 9.31 18.22 -14.06
CA MET A 1 9.01 18.34 -12.62
C MET A 1 9.40 17.03 -11.97
N ALA A 2 10.46 17.02 -11.16
CA ALA A 2 10.99 15.80 -10.55
C ALA A 2 10.15 15.45 -9.31
N LYS A 3 9.10 14.63 -9.51
CA LYS A 3 8.37 14.00 -8.41
C LYS A 3 9.27 12.89 -7.84
N THR A 4 10.13 13.32 -6.92
CA THR A 4 10.67 12.57 -5.78
C THR A 4 11.22 11.17 -6.06
N GLN A 5 12.56 11.08 -6.08
CA GLN A 5 13.38 9.84 -6.02
C GLN A 5 13.18 9.00 -4.74
N ALA A 6 12.07 9.17 -4.01
CA ALA A 6 11.83 8.50 -2.74
C ALA A 6 11.54 7.01 -2.92
N ILE A 7 10.80 6.63 -3.96
CA ILE A 7 10.51 5.23 -4.26
C ILE A 7 11.49 4.80 -5.35
N GLN A 8 12.27 3.76 -5.06
CA GLN A 8 13.27 3.22 -5.97
C GLN A 8 13.08 1.71 -6.12
N PRO A 9 13.48 1.14 -7.28
CA PRO A 9 13.58 -0.31 -7.44
C PRO A 9 14.35 -0.96 -6.29
N GLY A 10 13.87 -2.11 -5.83
CA GLY A 10 14.43 -2.86 -4.70
C GLY A 10 13.93 -2.43 -3.32
N CYS A 11 13.11 -1.38 -3.21
CA CYS A 11 12.43 -1.05 -1.94
C CYS A 11 11.19 -1.93 -1.73
N CYS A 12 10.82 -2.17 -0.47
CA CYS A 12 9.55 -2.80 -0.12
C CYS A 12 8.50 -1.73 0.14
N VAL A 13 7.31 -1.86 -0.44
CA VAL A 13 6.22 -0.91 -0.29
C VAL A 13 4.92 -1.62 0.09
N ALA A 14 4.14 -0.96 0.94
CA ALA A 14 2.72 -1.20 1.10
C ALA A 14 1.98 -0.02 0.45
N VAL A 15 1.06 -0.32 -0.46
CA VAL A 15 0.37 0.64 -1.31
C VAL A 15 -1.11 0.54 -1.00
N HIS A 16 -1.70 1.65 -0.55
CA HIS A 16 -3.13 1.78 -0.37
C HIS A 16 -3.73 2.48 -1.58
N LEU A 17 -4.72 1.86 -2.21
CA LEU A 17 -5.39 2.41 -3.37
C LEU A 17 -6.52 3.38 -2.95
N MET A 18 -7.00 4.15 -3.91
CA MET A 18 -8.25 4.87 -3.77
C MET A 18 -9.42 3.87 -3.69
N PRO A 19 -10.51 4.17 -2.95
CA PRO A 19 -11.68 3.31 -2.90
C PRO A 19 -12.20 2.95 -4.30
N GLU A 20 -12.79 1.76 -4.44
CA GLU A 20 -13.38 1.25 -5.69
C GLU A 20 -12.39 1.00 -6.84
N THR A 21 -11.08 1.19 -6.62
CA THR A 21 -10.05 0.95 -7.63
C THR A 21 -9.80 -0.55 -7.86
N ALA A 22 -9.89 -1.35 -6.81
CA ALA A 22 -9.65 -2.79 -6.85
C ALA A 22 -10.47 -3.51 -5.76
N PRO A 23 -10.58 -4.85 -5.81
CA PRO A 23 -11.26 -5.63 -4.77
C PRO A 23 -10.57 -5.56 -3.40
N ASP A 24 -9.24 -5.39 -3.40
CA ASP A 24 -8.43 -5.17 -2.20
C ASP A 24 -7.86 -3.76 -2.22
N ASP A 25 -7.97 -3.04 -1.11
CA ASP A 25 -7.53 -1.65 -1.02
C ASP A 25 -6.04 -1.50 -0.65
N CYS A 26 -5.35 -2.59 -0.31
CA CYS A 26 -3.97 -2.55 0.15
C CYS A 26 -3.12 -3.71 -0.38
N TYR A 27 -2.09 -3.38 -1.14
CA TYR A 27 -1.13 -4.31 -1.74
C TYR A 27 0.25 -4.13 -1.11
N ILE A 28 1.02 -5.21 -1.01
CA ILE A 28 2.41 -5.15 -0.53
C ILE A 28 3.29 -5.84 -1.54
N GLY A 29 4.44 -5.24 -1.83
CA GLY A 29 5.36 -5.78 -2.80
C GLY A 29 6.74 -5.15 -2.79
N MET A 30 7.63 -5.77 -3.56
CA MET A 30 8.93 -5.19 -3.90
C MET A 30 8.78 -4.34 -5.15
N VAL A 31 9.36 -3.14 -5.15
CA VAL A 31 9.33 -2.27 -6.33
C VAL A 31 10.29 -2.81 -7.38
N ASP A 32 9.77 -3.13 -8.56
CA ASP A 32 10.56 -3.55 -9.71
C ASP A 32 10.93 -2.34 -10.57
N VAL A 33 9.94 -1.50 -10.89
CA VAL A 33 10.10 -0.33 -11.78
C VAL A 33 9.28 0.83 -11.25
N VAL A 34 9.80 2.04 -11.42
CA VAL A 34 9.12 3.30 -11.12
C VAL A 34 9.28 4.21 -12.33
N ASP A 35 8.18 4.73 -12.85
CA ASP A 35 8.18 5.67 -13.95
C ASP A 35 7.22 6.85 -13.72
N GLU A 36 7.02 7.66 -14.74
CA GLU A 36 6.12 8.82 -14.70
C GLU A 36 4.63 8.48 -14.62
N HIS A 37 4.26 7.22 -14.86
CA HIS A 37 2.88 6.75 -14.89
C HIS A 37 2.48 5.96 -13.63
N GLY A 38 3.42 5.25 -13.00
CA GLY A 38 3.14 4.49 -11.80
C GLY A 38 4.33 3.73 -11.23
N ILE A 39 3.98 2.69 -10.48
CA ILE A 39 4.92 1.71 -9.92
C ILE A 39 4.53 0.30 -10.36
N LEU A 40 5.54 -0.49 -10.72
CA LEU A 40 5.42 -1.92 -10.86
C LEU A 40 5.95 -2.57 -9.59
N ILE A 41 5.11 -3.35 -8.92
CA ILE A 41 5.50 -4.07 -7.71
C ILE A 41 5.33 -5.58 -7.90
N ASN A 42 6.31 -6.35 -7.46
CA ASN A 42 6.22 -7.80 -7.31
C ASN A 42 5.51 -8.11 -5.98
N LEU A 43 4.35 -8.76 -6.03
CA LEU A 43 3.51 -8.96 -4.86
C LEU A 43 4.14 -9.90 -3.85
N VAL A 44 4.11 -9.47 -2.59
CA VAL A 44 4.54 -10.27 -1.44
C VAL A 44 3.32 -10.70 -0.66
N HIS A 45 3.14 -12.02 -0.53
CA HIS A 45 2.05 -12.58 0.28
C HIS A 45 2.36 -12.47 1.77
N TRP A 46 1.30 -12.24 2.54
CA TRP A 46 1.29 -12.35 3.99
C TRP A 46 1.35 -13.82 4.41
N ASP A 47 2.53 -14.43 4.42
CA ASP A 47 2.69 -15.76 5.02
C ASP A 47 3.48 -15.66 6.33
N ASP A 48 2.80 -15.96 7.45
CA ASP A 48 3.37 -15.98 8.79
C ASP A 48 4.46 -17.09 8.96
N LYS A 49 4.55 -18.03 8.01
CA LYS A 49 5.42 -19.22 8.06
C LYS A 49 6.74 -19.09 7.30
N LEU A 50 6.94 -18.03 6.52
CA LEU A 50 8.12 -17.87 5.68
C LEU A 50 9.04 -16.76 6.23
N ASP A 51 10.25 -17.13 6.64
CA ASP A 51 11.28 -16.20 7.16
C ASP A 51 11.86 -15.27 6.10
N MET A 52 11.63 -15.57 4.82
CA MET A 52 11.87 -14.68 3.69
C MET A 52 10.53 -14.40 3.01
N PRO A 53 10.29 -13.18 2.50
CA PRO A 53 9.20 -12.97 1.55
C PRO A 53 9.42 -13.94 0.38
N GLY A 54 8.63 -15.02 0.35
CA GLY A 54 8.62 -15.94 -0.77
C GLY A 54 8.09 -15.16 -1.95
N GLY A 55 8.98 -14.67 -2.80
CA GLY A 55 8.58 -13.99 -4.03
C GLY A 55 7.76 -14.98 -4.87
N TYR A 56 6.50 -14.64 -5.12
CA TYR A 56 5.68 -15.30 -6.13
C TYR A 56 5.44 -14.34 -7.29
N THR A 57 5.32 -14.93 -8.47
CA THR A 57 5.61 -14.42 -9.82
C THR A 57 4.70 -13.34 -10.38
N GLU A 58 3.85 -12.71 -9.56
CA GLU A 58 2.84 -11.77 -10.05
C GLU A 58 3.24 -10.33 -9.74
N SER A 59 3.63 -9.63 -10.80
CA SER A 59 3.83 -8.19 -10.75
C SER A 59 2.52 -7.47 -11.06
N ILE A 60 2.18 -6.46 -10.26
CA ILE A 60 1.06 -5.56 -10.51
C ILE A 60 1.59 -4.17 -10.81
N PHE A 61 1.08 -3.58 -11.89
CA PHE A 61 1.30 -2.17 -12.18
C PHE A 61 0.20 -1.33 -11.55
N ILE A 62 0.59 -0.31 -10.78
CA ILE A 62 -0.32 0.58 -10.07
C ILE A 62 -0.09 2.01 -10.58
N PRO A 63 -1.06 2.61 -11.30
CA PRO A 63 -0.96 4.00 -11.74
C PRO A 63 -0.92 4.97 -10.56
N TRP A 64 -0.14 6.06 -10.68
CA TRP A 64 -0.08 7.07 -9.62
C TRP A 64 -1.43 7.67 -9.25
N ALA A 65 -2.35 7.78 -10.23
CA ALA A 65 -3.70 8.32 -10.03
C ALA A 65 -4.56 7.47 -9.09
N ASN A 66 -4.21 6.20 -8.93
CA ASN A 66 -4.98 5.21 -8.20
C ASN A 66 -4.46 5.01 -6.76
N ILE A 67 -3.35 5.67 -6.42
CA ILE A 67 -2.68 5.51 -5.12
C ILE A 67 -3.16 6.60 -4.18
N ASN A 68 -3.75 6.19 -3.05
CA ASN A 68 -4.08 7.09 -1.95
C ASN A 68 -2.85 7.36 -1.09
N SER A 69 -2.17 6.30 -0.65
CA SER A 69 -0.98 6.43 0.22
C SER A 69 -0.01 5.27 0.05
N ILE A 70 1.27 5.51 0.37
CA ILE A 70 2.34 4.51 0.31
C ILE A 70 3.13 4.53 1.61
N LEU A 71 3.32 3.36 2.19
CA LEU A 71 4.31 3.11 3.24
C LEU A 71 5.50 2.36 2.64
N MET A 72 6.70 2.90 2.81
CA MET A 72 7.93 2.32 2.25
C MET A 72 8.88 1.84 3.34
N SER A 73 9.63 0.78 3.04
CA SER A 73 10.79 0.31 3.80
C SER A 73 11.97 0.04 2.87
N THR A 74 13.14 0.54 3.25
CA THR A 74 14.42 0.31 2.56
C THR A 74 14.99 -1.09 2.83
N GLN A 75 14.37 -1.87 3.72
CA GLN A 75 14.72 -3.27 3.96
C GLN A 75 13.44 -4.12 4.00
N PRO A 76 13.33 -5.18 3.16
CA PRO A 76 12.25 -6.14 3.22
C PRO A 76 12.44 -7.06 4.43
N THR A 77 12.17 -6.54 5.63
CA THR A 77 12.27 -7.31 6.87
C THR A 77 10.91 -7.93 7.18
N ARG A 78 10.91 -9.14 7.73
CA ARG A 78 9.71 -9.79 8.29
C ARG A 78 8.91 -8.85 9.20
N ARG A 79 9.61 -8.00 9.96
CA ARG A 79 9.03 -6.96 10.82
C ARG A 79 8.26 -5.86 10.06
N PHE A 80 8.70 -5.52 8.85
CA PHE A 80 7.96 -4.55 8.02
C PHE A 80 6.64 -5.15 7.55
N LEU A 81 6.70 -6.36 7.02
CA LEU A 81 5.54 -7.10 6.52
C LEU A 81 4.57 -7.40 7.66
N ALA A 82 4.98 -8.21 8.65
CA ALA A 82 4.10 -8.72 9.70
C ALA A 82 3.52 -7.64 10.64
N ASP A 83 4.32 -6.63 11.01
CA ASP A 83 3.92 -5.65 12.03
C ASP A 83 3.55 -4.29 11.44
N LYS A 84 4.48 -3.67 10.72
CA LYS A 84 4.35 -2.25 10.34
C LYS A 84 3.26 -2.03 9.29
N ALA A 85 3.28 -2.83 8.23
CA ALA A 85 2.29 -2.71 7.17
C ALA A 85 0.88 -3.07 7.67
N ARG A 86 0.77 -4.02 8.62
CA ARG A 86 -0.52 -4.46 9.17
C ARG A 86 -1.13 -3.38 10.03
N LYS A 87 -0.31 -2.86 10.96
CA LYS A 87 -0.70 -1.76 11.83
C LYS A 87 -1.07 -0.51 11.02
N TRP A 88 -0.32 -0.23 9.95
CA TRP A 88 -0.60 0.88 9.07
C TRP A 88 -1.92 0.71 8.32
N LYS A 89 -2.19 -0.49 7.76
CA LYS A 89 -3.49 -0.80 7.13
C LYS A 89 -4.65 -0.56 8.11
N SER A 90 -4.57 -1.08 9.34
CA SER A 90 -5.62 -0.86 10.34
C SER A 90 -5.78 0.62 10.74
N GLN A 91 -4.72 1.42 10.68
CA GLN A 91 -4.82 2.87 10.91
C GLN A 91 -5.55 3.59 9.77
N LEU A 92 -5.30 3.19 8.52
CA LEU A 92 -5.99 3.75 7.36
C LEU A 92 -7.47 3.41 7.37
N GLU A 93 -7.82 2.15 7.64
CA GLU A 93 -9.21 1.70 7.78
C GLU A 93 -9.94 2.49 8.88
N ALA A 94 -9.32 2.63 10.06
CA ALA A 94 -9.91 3.41 11.16
C ALA A 94 -10.05 4.91 10.86
N MET A 95 -9.22 5.47 9.97
CA MET A 95 -9.35 6.86 9.52
C MET A 95 -10.51 7.01 8.55
N HIS A 96 -10.65 6.10 7.58
CA HIS A 96 -11.77 6.07 6.64
C HIS A 96 -13.11 5.90 7.36
N ASP A 97 -13.24 4.93 8.28
CA ASP A 97 -14.45 4.72 9.07
C ASP A 97 -14.87 5.98 9.85
N LYS A 98 -13.88 6.73 10.34
CA LYS A 98 -14.11 7.96 11.10
C LYS A 98 -14.56 9.11 10.20
N GLU A 99 -14.04 9.21 8.98
CA GLU A 99 -14.49 10.21 8.00
C GLU A 99 -15.93 9.92 7.53
N ASP A 100 -16.27 8.66 7.32
CA ASP A 100 -17.64 8.23 6.99
C ASP A 100 -18.62 8.50 8.14
N PHE A 101 -18.20 8.25 9.39
CA PHE A 101 -19.01 8.56 10.56
C PHE A 101 -19.22 10.08 10.76
N LEU A 102 -18.18 10.89 10.53
CA LEU A 102 -18.27 12.35 10.64
C LEU A 102 -19.13 12.97 9.53
N THR A 103 -19.04 12.45 8.31
CA THR A 103 -19.90 12.88 7.19
C THR A 103 -21.35 12.45 7.40
N PHE A 104 -21.62 11.26 7.93
CA PHE A 104 -22.96 10.82 8.32
C PHE A 104 -23.57 11.70 9.42
N LYS A 105 -22.81 12.03 10.46
CA LYS A 105 -23.27 12.92 11.55
C LYS A 105 -23.58 14.34 11.07
N LYS A 106 -22.80 14.86 10.11
CA LYS A 106 -23.08 16.17 9.48
C LYS A 106 -24.35 16.16 8.63
N ARG A 107 -24.70 15.03 8.01
CA ARG A 107 -25.93 14.89 7.20
C ARG A 107 -27.20 14.73 8.04
N THR A 108 -27.10 14.09 9.21
CA THR A 108 -28.23 13.87 10.14
C THR A 108 -28.48 15.02 11.12
N SER A 109 -27.59 16.01 11.18
CA SER A 109 -27.75 17.23 11.99
C SER A 109 -28.26 18.44 11.17
N ARG A 110 -28.88 18.21 10.01
CA ARG A 110 -29.56 19.24 9.20
C ARG A 110 -31.05 18.97 9.16
#